data_AF-A0A9D7CFX4-F1
#
_entry.id   AF-A0A9D7CFX4-F1
#
_cell.length_a   1.000
_cell.length_b   1.000
_cell.length_c   1.000
_cell.angle_alpha   90.00
_cell.angle_beta   90.00
_cell.angle_gamma   90.00
#
_symmetry.space_group_name_H-M   'P 1'
#
loop_
_entity.id
_entity.type
_entity.pdbx_description
1 polymer ?
#
loop_
_entity_poly.entity_id
_entity_poly.type
_entity_poly.pdbx_seq_one_letter_code
_entity_poly.pdbx_strand_id
1 'polypeptide(L)'
;MSLPFPALVDRDRATYRAYGLIRAMHLWQESATFLIDRHGVVRHAVHAHNPAASMEWDGLLAALRGLAEGDEGDEGNVIDERTGARDGR
;
A
#
# COMPACT_ATOMS: atom_id res chain seq x y z
N MET A 1 6.66 13.46 24.65
CA MET A 1 6.09 13.57 23.28
C MET A 1 5.32 12.31 22.99
N SER A 2 4.04 12.41 22.63
CA SER A 2 3.25 11.31 22.09
C SER A 2 3.27 11.40 20.57
N LEU A 3 3.50 10.29 19.88
CA LEU A 3 3.35 10.24 18.43
C LEU A 3 1.84 10.21 18.08
N PRO A 4 1.43 10.85 16.98
CA PRO A 4 0.04 10.80 16.53
C PRO A 4 -0.34 9.46 15.86
N PHE A 5 0.59 8.50 15.83
CA PHE A 5 0.42 7.19 15.22
C PHE A 5 1.17 6.12 16.04
N PRO A 6 0.74 4.85 15.97
CA PRO A 6 1.44 3.76 16.63
C PRO A 6 2.83 3.56 16.01
N ALA A 7 3.83 3.37 16.87
CA ALA A 7 5.14 2.89 16.47
C ALA A 7 5.22 1.39 16.78
N LEU A 8 5.38 0.57 15.74
CA LEU A 8 5.49 -0.88 15.88
C LEU A 8 6.96 -1.29 16.03
N VAL A 9 7.21 -2.35 16.81
CA VAL A 9 8.55 -2.90 17.04
C VAL A 9 8.62 -4.32 16.48
N ASP A 10 9.42 -4.52 15.43
CA ASP A 10 9.64 -5.81 14.75
C ASP A 10 10.90 -6.51 15.29
N ARG A 11 10.82 -7.08 16.50
CA ARG A 11 11.98 -7.65 17.20
C ARG A 11 12.60 -8.86 16.49
N ASP A 12 11.77 -9.72 15.91
CA ASP A 12 12.19 -10.95 15.24
C ASP A 12 12.43 -10.76 13.72
N ARG A 13 12.25 -9.52 13.23
CA ARG A 13 12.39 -9.13 11.83
C ARG A 13 11.41 -9.87 10.90
N ALA A 14 10.30 -10.39 11.42
CA ALA A 14 9.33 -11.12 10.61
C ALA A 14 8.66 -10.18 9.60
N THR A 15 8.30 -8.96 10.02
CA THR A 15 7.69 -7.96 9.13
C THR A 15 8.68 -7.53 8.05
N TYR A 16 9.93 -7.20 8.41
CA TYR A 16 10.96 -6.84 7.43
C TYR A 16 11.13 -7.92 6.35
N ARG A 17 11.22 -9.19 6.75
CA ARG A 17 11.32 -10.31 5.79
C ARG A 17 10.09 -10.44 4.90
N ALA A 18 8.89 -10.32 5.47
CA ALA A 18 7.64 -10.42 4.72
C ALA A 18 7.51 -9.33 3.66
N TYR A 19 8.05 -8.14 3.93
CA TYR A 19 8.09 -7.01 3.00
C TYR A 19 9.37 -6.94 2.14
N GLY A 20 10.19 -7.99 2.14
CA GLY A 20 11.39 -8.07 1.31
C GLY A 20 12.49 -7.06 1.68
N LEU A 21 12.47 -6.49 2.88
CA LEU A 21 13.47 -5.55 3.37
C LEU A 21 14.68 -6.33 3.91
N ILE A 22 15.82 -6.20 3.24
CA ILE A 22 17.03 -6.93 3.59
C ILE A 22 17.90 -6.07 4.50
N ARG A 23 18.59 -6.74 5.40
CA ARG A 23 19.67 -6.13 6.17
C ARG A 23 20.84 -5.88 5.19
N ALA A 24 20.95 -4.66 4.67
CA ALA A 24 22.23 -4.23 4.14
C ALA A 24 23.26 -4.22 5.31
N MET A 25 24.55 -4.43 5.00
CA MET A 25 25.60 -4.64 6.02
C MET A 25 25.52 -3.64 7.17
N HIS A 26 25.95 -4.03 8.40
CA HIS A 26 25.89 -3.37 9.73
C HIS A 26 25.61 -1.84 9.91
N LEU A 27 25.76 -1.00 8.89
CA LEU A 27 25.47 0.43 8.85
C LEU A 27 24.30 0.83 7.92
N TRP A 28 23.80 -0.09 7.07
CA TRP A 28 22.85 0.20 6.00
C TRP A 28 21.57 -0.58 6.31
N GLN A 29 20.50 0.10 6.69
CA GLN A 29 19.21 -0.55 6.87
C GLN A 29 18.35 -0.18 5.66
N GLU A 30 17.89 -1.17 4.89
CA GLU A 30 16.81 -0.94 3.95
C GLU A 30 15.57 -0.59 4.76
N SER A 31 15.00 0.56 4.44
CA SER A 31 13.72 1.03 4.92
C SER A 31 12.79 1.15 3.73
N ALA A 32 11.48 1.14 3.98
CA ALA A 32 10.53 1.40 2.92
C ALA A 32 9.27 2.05 3.47
N THR A 33 8.61 2.80 2.59
CA THR A 33 7.26 3.31 2.80
C THR A 33 6.31 2.51 1.91
N PHE A 34 5.25 1.96 2.51
CA PHE A 34 4.20 1.24 1.81
C PHE A 34 2.88 1.98 1.96
N LEU A 35 2.11 2.06 0.86
CA LEU A 35 0.70 2.42 0.87
C LEU A 35 -0.12 1.15 0.66
N ILE A 36 -1.01 0.86 1.61
CA ILE A 36 -1.88 -0.32 1.60
C ILE A 36 -3.31 0.17 1.60
N ASP A 37 -4.15 -0.39 0.73
CA ASP A 37 -5.56 -0.02 0.64
C ASP A 37 -6.45 -0.74 1.67
N ARG A 38 -7.76 -0.43 1.66
CA ARG A 38 -8.76 -1.03 2.56
C ARG A 38 -8.94 -2.55 2.37
N HIS A 39 -8.52 -3.08 1.24
CA HIS A 39 -8.59 -4.51 0.91
C HIS A 39 -7.29 -5.25 1.27
N GLY A 40 -6.30 -4.54 1.83
CA GLY A 40 -4.99 -5.11 2.18
C GLY A 40 -4.02 -5.24 1.01
N VAL A 41 -4.30 -4.59 -0.13
CA VAL A 41 -3.43 -4.62 -1.31
C VAL A 41 -2.39 -3.51 -1.22
N VAL A 42 -1.11 -3.85 -1.46
CA VAL A 42 -0.03 -2.86 -1.58
C VAL A 42 -0.20 -2.12 -2.91
N ARG A 43 -0.44 -0.81 -2.85
CA ARG A 43 -0.64 0.05 -4.02
C ARG A 43 0.58 0.87 -4.37
N HIS A 44 1.47 1.09 -3.40
CA HIS A 44 2.72 1.81 -3.60
C HIS A 44 3.79 1.32 -2.62
N ALA A 45 5.04 1.25 -3.07
CA ALA A 45 6.19 0.88 -2.26
C ALA A 45 7.42 1.68 -2.70
N VAL A 46 8.07 2.37 -1.77
CA VAL A 46 9.32 3.11 -2.00
C VAL A 46 10.37 2.59 -1.06
N HIS A 47 11.41 1.96 -1.61
CA HIS A 47 12.55 1.47 -0.86
C HIS A 47 13.62 2.56 -0.74
N ALA A 48 14.16 2.74 0.47
CA ALA A 48 15.25 3.63 0.78
C ALA A 48 16.39 2.85 1.43
N HIS A 49 17.56 2.90 0.82
CA HIS A 49 18.79 2.26 1.31
C HIS A 49 19.56 3.12 2.33
N ASN A 50 19.13 4.38 2.50
CA ASN A 50 19.70 5.33 3.44
C ASN A 50 18.62 5.78 4.44
N PRO A 51 18.71 5.42 5.73
CA PRO A 51 17.73 5.86 6.74
C PRO A 51 17.72 7.37 6.99
N ALA A 52 18.74 8.10 6.51
CA ALA A 52 18.79 9.56 6.53
C ALA A 52 18.29 10.22 5.22
N ALA A 53 17.96 9.43 4.19
CA ALA A 53 17.33 9.99 3.00
C ALA A 53 15.90 10.43 3.33
N SER A 54 15.53 11.63 2.88
CA SER A 54 14.17 12.14 3.00
C SER A 54 13.20 11.21 2.28
N MET A 55 12.10 10.87 2.95
CA MET A 55 10.97 10.18 2.34
C MET A 55 10.53 10.91 1.05
N GLU A 56 10.24 10.15 -0.01
CA GLU A 56 9.74 10.69 -1.26
C GLU A 56 8.25 11.01 -1.10
N TRP A 57 7.95 12.27 -0.75
CA TRP A 57 6.61 12.71 -0.37
C TRP A 57 5.68 12.91 -1.56
N ASP A 58 6.20 13.35 -2.70
CA ASP A 58 5.37 13.74 -3.84
C ASP A 58 4.72 12.50 -4.48
N GLY A 59 5.48 11.43 -4.70
CA GLY A 59 4.97 10.15 -5.20
C GLY A 59 4.03 9.47 -4.22
N LEU A 60 4.29 9.55 -2.90
CA LEU A 60 3.37 9.03 -1.88
C LEU A 60 2.02 9.76 -1.92
N LEU A 61 2.03 11.10 -2.01
CA LEU A 61 0.80 11.91 -2.08
C LEU A 61 0.05 11.68 -3.38
N ALA A 62 0.75 11.51 -4.51
CA ALA A 62 0.15 11.16 -5.79
C ALA A 62 -0.53 9.79 -5.73
N ALA A 63 0.13 8.78 -5.16
CA ALA A 63 -0.44 7.45 -4.98
C ALA A 63 -1.68 7.47 -4.06
N LEU A 64 -1.65 8.28 -3.00
CA LEU A 64 -2.77 8.42 -2.06
C LEU A 64 -4.00 9.07 -2.73
N ARG A 65 -3.80 10.08 -3.59
CA ARG A 65 -4.89 10.67 -4.39
C ARG A 65 -5.51 9.67 -5.35
N GLY A 66 -4.67 8.91 -6.07
CA GLY A 66 -5.15 7.86 -6.98
C GLY A 66 -5.95 6.77 -6.25
N LEU A 67 -5.62 6.48 -4.98
CA LEU A 67 -6.39 5.56 -4.15
C LEU A 67 -7.78 6.10 -3.83
N ALA A 68 -7.87 7.37 -3.42
CA ALA A 68 -9.14 8.01 -3.09
C ALA A 68 -10.08 8.07 -4.29
N GLU A 69 -9.55 8.35 -5.48
CA GLU A 69 -10.33 8.42 -6.73
C GLU A 69 -10.75 7.02 -7.24
N GLY A 70 -9.91 6.00 -7.05
CA GLY A 70 -10.21 4.62 -7.47
C GLY A 70 -11.23 3.89 -6.60
N ASP A 71 -11.32 4.25 -5.31
CA ASP A 71 -12.25 3.65 -4.36
C ASP A 71 -13.72 4.10 -4.58
N GLU A 72 -13.95 5.25 -5.21
CA GLU A 72 -15.29 5.78 -5.55
C GLU A 72 -15.92 5.09 -6.78
N GLY A 73 -15.14 4.38 -7.59
CA GLY A 73 -15.60 3.71 -8.81
C GLY A 73 -16.15 2.30 -8.63
N ASP A 74 -15.97 1.69 -7.45
CA ASP A 74 -16.29 0.27 -7.19
C ASP A 74 -17.67 0.05 -6.54
N GLU A 75 -18.38 1.12 -6.15
CA GLU A 75 -19.73 1.03 -5.55
C GLU A 75 -20.88 0.96 -6.59
N GLY A 76 -20.58 0.97 -7.90
CA GLY A 76 -21.58 1.22 -8.94
C GLY A 76 -21.94 0.07 -9.89
N ASN A 77 -21.28 -1.10 -9.82
CA ASN A 77 -21.48 -2.15 -10.83
C ASN A 77 -22.02 -3.47 -10.24
N VAL A 78 -23.20 -3.41 -9.63
CA VAL A 78 -24.03 -4.61 -9.46
C VAL A 78 -24.80 -4.81 -10.77
N ILE A 79 -24.25 -5.62 -11.67
CA ILE A 79 -24.98 -6.12 -12.82
C ILE A 79 -26.04 -7.09 -12.27
N ASP A 80 -27.31 -6.70 -12.31
CA ASP A 80 -28.43 -7.60 -12.01
C ASP A 80 -28.49 -8.67 -13.11
N GLU A 81 -28.04 -9.89 -12.80
CA GLU A 81 -28.07 -11.04 -13.70
C GLU A 81 -29.49 -11.59 -13.98
N ARG A 82 -30.56 -10.88 -13.61
CA ARG A 82 -31.95 -11.27 -13.91
C ARG A 82 -32.59 -10.51 -15.06
N THR A 83 -31.98 -10.56 -16.25
CA THR A 83 -32.75 -10.44 -17.50
C THR A 83 -32.06 -11.29 -18.56
N GLY A 84 -32.53 -12.50 -18.86
CA GLY A 84 -33.80 -12.73 -19.54
C GLY A 84 -33.53 -12.81 -21.04
N ALA A 85 -33.19 -14.01 -21.51
CA ALA A 85 -32.92 -14.35 -22.91
C ALA A 85 -33.96 -13.77 -23.88
N ARG A 86 -33.49 -13.31 -25.04
CA ARG A 86 -34.30 -13.24 -26.28
C ARG A 86 -33.62 -14.09 -27.34
N ASP A 87 -34.15 -15.30 -27.51
CA ASP A 87 -34.14 -16.00 -28.79
C ASP A 87 -35.60 -16.30 -29.15
N GLY A 88 -35.96 -16.07 -30.40
CA GLY A 88 -37.32 -16.14 -30.91
C GLY A 88 -37.36 -15.67 -32.35
N ARG A 89 -37.04 -16.61 -33.24
CA ARG A 89 -37.44 -16.60 -34.65
C ARG A 89 -38.95 -16.52 -34.81
#